data_AF-A0A6J5FKX2-F1
#
_entry.id   AF-A0A6J5FKX2-F1
#
_cell.length_a   1.000
_cell.length_b   1.000
_cell.length_c   1.000
_cell.angle_alpha   90.00
_cell.angle_beta   90.00
_cell.angle_gamma   90.00
#
_symmetry.space_group_name_H-M   'P 1'
#
loop_
_entity.id
_entity.type
_entity.pdbx_description
1 polymer ?
#
loop_
_entity_poly.entity_id
_entity_poly.type
_entity_poly.pdbx_seq_one_letter_code
_entity_poly.pdbx_strand_id
1 'polypeptide(L)'
;MTQPLGMFQPRGAQGATPAAQAQIAVTTSVQQINLPAVPVQGGTMRMVVDGSANIAWSYGVSASLSMTNGVPMLANTIETFTVPDGVTQLSVIGAAAGSTLRIVVGDGQ
;
A
#
# COMPACT_ATOMS: atom_id res chain seq x y z
N MET A 1 25.11 -0.28 -14.46
CA MET A 1 23.79 -0.57 -15.07
C MET A 1 22.72 -0.07 -14.11
N THR A 2 22.26 1.17 -14.29
CA THR A 2 21.10 1.72 -13.58
C THR A 2 19.87 1.33 -14.39
N GLN A 3 19.07 0.37 -13.92
CA GLN A 3 17.77 0.13 -14.55
C GLN A 3 16.94 1.41 -14.40
N PRO A 4 16.31 1.92 -15.48
CA PRO A 4 15.34 2.99 -15.35
C PRO A 4 14.18 2.46 -14.51
N LEU A 5 13.87 3.13 -13.41
CA LEU A 5 12.64 2.87 -12.68
C LEU A 5 11.49 3.21 -13.65
N GLY A 6 10.82 2.18 -14.16
CA GLY A 6 9.65 2.35 -15.01
C GLY A 6 8.65 3.31 -14.37
N MET A 7 8.04 4.17 -15.17
CA MET A 7 7.09 5.16 -14.65
C MET A 7 5.88 4.41 -14.06
N PHE A 8 5.54 4.70 -12.80
CA PHE A 8 4.34 4.15 -12.19
C PHE A 8 3.10 4.62 -12.95
N GLN A 9 2.37 3.69 -13.57
CA GLN A 9 1.10 3.94 -14.21
C GLN A 9 -0.03 3.31 -13.38
N PRO A 10 -0.89 4.11 -12.70
CA PRO A 10 -2.02 3.55 -11.98
C PRO A 10 -2.86 2.66 -12.89
N ARG A 11 -3.34 1.56 -12.36
CA ARG A 11 -4.12 0.64 -13.16
C ARG A 11 -5.49 1.23 -13.47
N GLY A 12 -5.88 1.18 -14.75
CA GLY A 12 -7.08 1.85 -15.25
C GLY A 12 -6.88 3.33 -15.60
N ALA A 13 -5.64 3.84 -15.59
CA ALA A 13 -5.32 5.23 -15.95
C ALA A 13 -5.53 5.59 -17.44
N GLN A 14 -6.17 4.73 -18.24
CA GLN A 14 -6.54 5.03 -19.63
C GLN A 14 -7.81 5.90 -19.74
N GLY A 15 -8.42 6.34 -18.62
CA GLY A 15 -9.68 7.10 -18.58
C GLY A 15 -9.86 7.94 -17.31
N ALA A 16 -11.09 8.03 -16.78
CA ALA A 16 -11.42 8.72 -15.53
C ALA A 16 -10.58 8.21 -14.33
N THR A 17 -10.64 8.92 -13.18
CA THR A 17 -9.87 8.63 -11.96
C THR A 17 -9.70 7.12 -11.71
N PRO A 18 -8.47 6.61 -11.51
CA PRO A 18 -8.22 5.18 -11.45
C PRO A 18 -9.07 4.48 -10.38
N ALA A 19 -9.82 3.44 -10.75
CA ALA A 19 -10.56 2.59 -9.83
C ALA A 19 -9.64 1.66 -8.99
N ALA A 20 -8.33 1.68 -9.26
CA ALA A 20 -7.32 0.89 -8.56
C ALA A 20 -6.86 1.53 -7.25
N GLN A 21 -7.78 2.00 -6.42
CA GLN A 21 -7.48 2.66 -5.14
C GLN A 21 -8.17 1.98 -3.96
N ALA A 22 -7.50 1.94 -2.82
CA ALA A 22 -8.06 1.55 -1.53
C ALA A 22 -7.56 2.52 -0.44
N GLN A 23 -8.36 2.75 0.59
CA GLN A 23 -7.95 3.58 1.72
C GLN A 23 -8.52 3.09 3.05
N ILE A 24 -7.81 3.36 4.14
CA ILE A 24 -8.24 3.02 5.51
C ILE A 24 -7.70 4.03 6.51
N ALA A 25 -8.55 4.44 7.46
CA ALA A 25 -8.11 5.14 8.66
C ALA A 25 -7.40 4.14 9.58
N VAL A 26 -6.11 4.37 9.81
CA VAL A 26 -5.25 3.43 10.53
C VAL A 26 -5.43 3.62 12.03
N THR A 27 -5.57 2.52 12.74
CA THR A 27 -5.75 2.45 14.19
C THR A 27 -4.60 1.69 14.85
N THR A 28 -4.60 1.63 16.18
CA THR A 28 -3.62 0.86 16.96
C THR A 28 -3.91 -0.65 17.00
N SER A 29 -4.92 -1.11 16.27
CA SER A 29 -5.22 -2.53 16.06
C SER A 29 -4.88 -2.93 14.62
N VAL A 30 -4.48 -4.19 14.43
CA VAL A 30 -4.25 -4.73 13.09
C VAL A 30 -5.54 -4.67 12.28
N GLN A 31 -5.48 -4.00 11.13
CA GLN A 31 -6.56 -3.90 10.17
C GLN A 31 -6.15 -4.55 8.85
N GLN A 32 -7.14 -5.09 8.15
CA GLN A 32 -6.95 -5.62 6.81
C GLN A 32 -7.47 -4.61 5.78
N ILE A 33 -6.74 -4.45 4.69
CA ILE A 33 -7.17 -3.68 3.53
C ILE A 33 -7.03 -4.54 2.26
N ASN A 34 -8.13 -4.66 1.51
CA ASN A 34 -8.11 -5.33 0.23
C ASN A 34 -7.41 -4.44 -0.80
N LEU A 35 -6.47 -5.02 -1.52
CA LEU A 35 -5.89 -4.41 -2.72
C LEU A 35 -6.89 -4.56 -3.87
N PRO A 36 -7.07 -3.51 -4.69
CA PRO A 36 -7.83 -3.60 -5.93
C PRO A 36 -7.32 -4.76 -6.80
N ALA A 37 -8.23 -5.63 -7.27
CA ALA A 37 -7.89 -6.89 -7.92
C ALA A 37 -6.95 -6.68 -9.12
N VAL A 38 -5.76 -7.29 -9.10
CA VAL A 38 -4.73 -7.22 -10.16
C VAL A 38 -4.76 -8.50 -11.02
N PRO A 39 -5.09 -8.43 -12.31
CA PRO A 39 -5.16 -9.54 -13.26
C PRO A 39 -3.80 -9.85 -13.89
N VAL A 40 -2.74 -9.12 -13.51
CA VAL A 40 -1.39 -9.29 -14.03
C VAL A 40 -0.46 -9.73 -12.90
N GLN A 41 0.46 -10.64 -13.22
CA GLN A 41 1.59 -11.01 -12.37
C GLN A 41 2.56 -9.84 -12.28
N GLY A 42 2.97 -9.47 -11.06
CA GLY A 42 4.01 -8.48 -10.79
C GLY A 42 3.56 -7.06 -11.09
N GLY A 43 2.98 -6.39 -10.10
CA GLY A 43 2.61 -4.97 -10.17
C GLY A 43 3.44 -4.11 -9.21
N THR A 44 3.17 -2.81 -9.21
CA THR A 44 3.62 -1.90 -8.16
C THR A 44 2.42 -1.29 -7.46
N MET A 45 2.60 -0.89 -6.21
CA MET A 45 1.62 -0.09 -5.48
C MET A 45 2.30 1.13 -4.92
N ARG A 46 1.63 2.27 -5.07
CA ARG A 46 1.99 3.51 -4.39
C ARG A 46 1.17 3.62 -3.12
N MET A 47 1.84 3.73 -1.98
CA MET A 47 1.23 3.98 -0.69
C MET A 47 1.47 5.42 -0.27
N VAL A 48 0.43 6.06 0.25
CA VAL A 48 0.47 7.40 0.85
C VAL A 48 -0.03 7.30 2.27
N VAL A 49 0.74 7.80 3.23
CA VAL A 49 0.33 7.90 4.63
C VAL A 49 0.11 9.37 4.94
N ASP A 50 -1.15 9.79 5.02
CA ASP A 50 -1.49 11.17 5.38
C ASP A 50 -1.86 11.24 6.86
N GLY A 51 -1.23 12.13 7.64
CA GLY A 51 -1.61 12.36 9.03
C GLY A 51 -0.43 12.54 9.98
N SER A 52 -0.60 12.09 11.23
CA SER A 52 0.36 12.34 12.31
C SER A 52 1.02 11.09 12.89
N ALA A 53 0.50 9.89 12.60
CA ALA A 53 0.99 8.63 13.13
C ALA A 53 1.75 7.80 12.09
N ASN A 54 2.89 7.24 12.48
CA ASN A 54 3.60 6.25 11.68
C ASN A 54 2.79 4.94 11.65
N ILE A 55 2.99 4.16 10.60
CA ILE A 55 2.35 2.85 10.43
C ILE A 55 3.39 1.76 10.21
N ALA A 56 2.97 0.52 10.41
CA ALA A 56 3.66 -0.66 9.91
C ALA A 56 2.67 -1.50 9.09
N TRP A 57 3.15 -2.15 8.04
CA TRP A 57 2.33 -2.99 7.18
C TRP A 57 3.04 -4.29 6.79
N SER A 58 2.26 -5.26 6.32
CA SER A 58 2.77 -6.50 5.74
C SER A 58 1.85 -7.03 4.65
N TYR A 59 2.39 -7.88 3.77
CA TYR A 59 1.60 -8.59 2.76
C TYR A 59 0.70 -9.66 3.39
N GLY A 60 -0.52 -9.76 2.89
CA GLY A 60 -1.49 -10.76 3.32
C GLY A 60 -2.08 -10.47 4.70
N VAL A 61 -2.73 -11.50 5.25
CA VAL A 61 -3.37 -11.45 6.57
C VAL A 61 -2.37 -11.86 7.64
N SER A 62 -2.07 -10.95 8.57
CA SER A 62 -1.10 -11.14 9.64
C SER A 62 -1.65 -10.59 10.95
N ALA A 63 -2.34 -11.44 11.71
CA ALA A 63 -2.89 -11.06 13.03
C ALA A 63 -1.82 -10.69 14.06
N SER A 64 -0.57 -11.15 13.87
CA SER A 64 0.58 -10.83 14.73
C SER A 64 1.38 -9.61 14.27
N LEU A 65 0.87 -8.83 13.31
CA LEU A 65 1.54 -7.61 12.85
C LEU A 65 1.66 -6.60 14.02
N SER A 66 2.83 -6.01 14.15
CA SER A 66 3.15 -4.97 15.12
C SER A 66 4.04 -3.91 14.49
N MET A 67 4.21 -2.78 15.19
CA MET A 67 5.15 -1.73 14.79
C MET A 67 6.63 -2.19 14.74
N THR A 68 6.96 -3.35 15.33
CA THR A 68 8.34 -3.84 15.41
C THR A 68 8.66 -4.95 14.42
N ASN A 69 7.66 -5.56 13.76
CA ASN A 69 7.86 -6.67 12.83
C ASN A 69 7.32 -6.43 11.41
N GLY A 70 6.62 -5.31 11.17
CA GLY A 70 6.15 -4.90 9.86
C GLY A 70 7.13 -4.00 9.11
N VAL A 71 6.81 -3.70 7.85
CA VAL A 71 7.48 -2.67 7.06
C VAL A 71 7.01 -1.30 7.57
N PRO A 72 7.91 -0.47 8.14
CA PRO A 72 7.51 0.83 8.67
C PRO A 72 7.29 1.83 7.54
N MET A 73 6.30 2.71 7.70
CA MET A 73 6.14 3.93 6.90
C MET A 73 5.88 5.12 7.82
N LEU A 74 6.57 6.22 7.56
CA LEU A 74 6.43 7.44 8.35
C LEU A 74 5.14 8.18 7.97
N ALA A 75 4.64 9.00 8.90
CA ALA A 75 3.54 9.92 8.58
C ALA A 75 3.95 10.95 7.51
N ASN A 76 3.02 11.32 6.63
CA ASN A 76 3.20 12.25 5.52
C ASN A 76 4.24 11.80 4.49
N THR A 77 4.35 10.49 4.24
CA THR A 77 5.21 9.95 3.18
C THR A 77 4.42 9.30 2.06
N ILE A 78 5.12 9.17 0.93
CA ILE A 78 4.68 8.41 -0.22
C ILE A 78 5.80 7.45 -0.58
N GLU A 79 5.48 6.18 -0.73
CA GLU A 79 6.42 5.15 -1.15
C GLU A 79 5.80 4.26 -2.22
N THR A 80 6.65 3.61 -3.03
CA THR A 80 6.21 2.67 -4.06
C THR A 80 6.86 1.32 -3.81
N PHE A 81 6.05 0.27 -3.79
CA PHE A 81 6.47 -1.11 -3.51
C PHE A 81 6.06 -2.03 -4.63
N THR A 82 6.85 -3.07 -4.90
CA THR A 82 6.46 -4.16 -5.79
C THR A 82 5.44 -5.05 -5.10
N VAL A 83 4.31 -5.33 -5.75
CA VAL A 83 3.27 -6.25 -5.26
C VAL A 83 3.59 -7.66 -5.78
N PRO A 84 3.89 -8.63 -4.90
CA PRO A 84 4.09 -10.02 -5.29
C PRO A 84 2.83 -10.65 -5.88
N ASP A 85 3.00 -11.67 -6.70
CA ASP A 85 1.90 -12.41 -7.31
C ASP A 85 0.96 -13.02 -6.27
N GLY A 86 -0.34 -12.90 -6.53
CA GLY A 86 -1.39 -13.47 -5.68
C GLY A 86 -1.70 -12.69 -4.40
N VAL A 87 -0.97 -11.60 -4.11
CA VAL A 87 -1.29 -10.73 -2.98
C VAL A 87 -2.53 -9.89 -3.30
N THR A 88 -3.60 -10.11 -2.55
CA THR A 88 -4.86 -9.36 -2.66
C THR A 88 -5.19 -8.52 -1.45
N GLN A 89 -4.37 -8.60 -0.39
CA GLN A 89 -4.61 -7.96 0.90
C GLN A 89 -3.31 -7.52 1.55
N LEU A 90 -3.40 -6.47 2.37
CA LEU A 90 -2.37 -6.07 3.31
C LEU A 90 -2.93 -6.04 4.74
N SER A 91 -2.05 -6.31 5.70
CA SER A 91 -2.26 -5.98 7.09
C SER A 91 -1.60 -4.64 7.40
N VAL A 92 -2.25 -3.78 8.17
CA VAL A 92 -1.71 -2.49 8.60
C VAL A 92 -2.02 -2.23 10.08
N ILE A 93 -1.10 -1.59 10.79
CA ILE A 93 -1.28 -1.11 12.16
C ILE A 93 -0.59 0.25 12.30
N GLY A 94 -1.16 1.14 13.11
CA GLY A 94 -0.59 2.45 13.45
C GLY A 94 0.06 2.45 14.81
N ALA A 95 1.13 3.24 14.98
CA ALA A 95 1.69 3.54 16.30
C ALA A 95 0.69 4.31 17.18
N ALA A 96 -0.19 5.07 16.54
CA ALA A 96 -1.34 5.75 17.13
C ALA A 96 -2.44 5.88 16.06
N ALA A 97 -3.64 6.29 16.46
CA ALA A 97 -4.64 6.77 15.51
C ALA A 97 -4.25 8.16 14.96
N GLY A 98 -4.80 8.54 13.81
CA GLY A 98 -4.61 9.87 13.23
C GLY A 98 -3.92 9.90 11.86
N SER A 99 -3.70 8.73 11.25
CA SER A 99 -3.25 8.62 9.86
C SER A 99 -4.24 7.85 9.00
N THR A 100 -4.28 8.20 7.72
CA THR A 100 -4.99 7.46 6.67
C THR A 100 -3.96 6.88 5.71
N LEU A 101 -4.03 5.57 5.48
CA LEU A 101 -3.27 4.92 4.42
C LEU A 101 -4.12 4.92 3.15
N ARG A 102 -3.58 5.44 2.05
CA ARG A 102 -4.13 5.31 0.70
C ARG A 102 -3.19 4.48 -0.16
N ILE A 103 -3.74 3.57 -0.94
CA ILE A 103 -3.01 2.66 -1.79
C ILE A 103 -3.54 2.79 -3.19
N VAL A 104 -2.65 2.97 -4.16
CA VAL A 104 -2.95 2.94 -5.59
C VAL A 104 -2.14 1.82 -6.21
N VAL A 105 -2.80 0.90 -6.91
CA VAL A 105 -2.10 -0.19 -7.62
C VAL A 105 -1.89 0.21 -9.08
N GLY A 106 -0.72 -0.10 -9.62
CA GLY A 106 -0.31 0.27 -10.97
C GLY A 106 0.68 -0.70 -11.60
N ASP A 107 0.74 -0.68 -12.92
CA ASP A 107 1.70 -1.45 -13.69
C ASP A 107 2.94 -0.56 -13.84
N GLY A 108 4.08 -0.96 -13.27
CA GLY A 108 5.35 -0.27 -13.51
C GLY A 108 5.82 -0.60 -14.92
N GLN A 109 5.79 0.38 -15.84
CA GLN A 109 6.23 0.23 -17.23
C GLN A 109 7.59 0.91 -17.43
#